data_AF-A0A661PF49-F1
#
_entry.id   AF-A0A661PF49-F1
#
_cell.length_a   1.000
_cell.length_b   1.000
_cell.length_c   1.000
_cell.angle_alpha   90.00
_cell.angle_beta   90.00
_cell.angle_gamma   90.00
#
_symmetry.space_group_name_H-M   'P 1'
#
loop_
_entity.id
_entity.type
_entity.pdbx_description
1 polymer ?
#
loop_
_entity_poly.entity_id
_entity_poly.type
_entity_poly.pdbx_seq_one_letter_code
_entity_poly.pdbx_strand_id
1 'polypeptide(L)'
;MILQLAVQGKLVPQDENDESASVLLGRIKAEREKFVAAGLAKKQKDLLPVNDAPHTIPRNWVWVRLGEVQDFVNGFAFKSQEYTDQGIGIVRIGDIQNGEIDTSGMKYVPKDYLDALDVRLRVVKGDLVIAMSGATTGKLGFNQSDEMYLLNQRVEKIILLLIDPQFACYYLKTKIQENLRISAGSAIPNLSTEQINNIAFPLPPPRRTKAHRHQSRPTHDPMRPTRSQAQPDPTTQ
;
A
#
# COMPACT_ATOMS: atom_id res chain seq x y z
N MET A 1 21.57 12.93 3.39
CA MET A 1 21.35 14.24 4.04
C MET A 1 20.02 14.89 3.62
N ILE A 2 19.67 14.96 2.33
CA ILE A 2 18.41 15.58 1.88
C ILE A 2 17.15 14.79 2.32
N LEU A 3 17.17 13.45 2.22
CA LEU A 3 15.99 12.63 2.55
C LEU A 3 15.52 12.80 4.01
N GLN A 4 16.47 12.92 4.95
CA GLN A 4 16.17 13.14 6.37
C GLN A 4 15.52 14.50 6.63
N LEU A 5 15.92 15.54 5.88
CA LEU A 5 15.29 16.85 5.96
C LEU A 5 13.85 16.82 5.41
N ALA A 6 13.59 15.99 4.38
CA ALA A 6 12.26 15.83 3.79
C ALA A 6 11.26 15.26 4.81
N VAL A 7 11.65 14.18 5.50
CA VAL A 7 10.81 13.54 6.52
C VAL A 7 10.68 14.35 7.80
N GLN A 8 11.59 15.31 8.03
CA GLN A 8 11.49 16.30 9.10
C GLN A 8 10.62 17.51 8.72
N GLY A 9 10.04 17.55 7.52
CA GLY A 9 9.28 18.71 7.02
C GLY A 9 10.11 19.97 6.79
N LYS A 10 11.45 19.86 6.78
CA LYS A 10 12.38 21.01 6.64
C LYS A 10 12.64 21.41 5.19
N LEU A 11 12.10 20.69 4.22
CA LEU A 11 12.30 20.95 2.79
C LEU A 11 11.14 21.74 2.14
N VAL A 12 10.09 22.06 2.88
CA VAL A 12 8.95 22.84 2.40
C VAL A 12 8.78 24.05 3.33
N PRO A 13 8.61 25.27 2.79
CA PRO A 13 8.26 26.43 3.60
C PRO A 13 7.02 26.14 4.45
N GLN A 14 7.11 26.42 5.75
CA GLN A 14 6.00 26.23 6.67
C GLN A 14 5.18 27.52 6.74
N ASP A 15 3.91 27.48 6.34
CA ASP A 15 2.97 28.59 6.51
C ASP A 15 2.23 28.38 7.84
N GLU A 16 2.27 29.39 8.72
CA GLU A 16 1.59 29.33 10.03
C GLU A 16 0.06 29.27 9.90
N ASN A 17 -0.47 29.64 8.73
CA ASN A 17 -1.89 29.55 8.41
C ASN A 17 -2.29 28.21 7.79
N ASP A 18 -1.35 27.29 7.57
CA ASP A 18 -1.67 25.97 7.02
C ASP A 18 -2.50 25.15 8.01
N GLU A 19 -3.45 24.40 7.46
CA GLU A 19 -4.29 23.48 8.23
C GLU A 19 -3.42 22.46 8.97
N SER A 20 -3.66 22.27 10.27
CA SER A 20 -2.90 21.30 11.07
C SER A 20 -3.14 19.87 10.59
N ALA A 21 -2.10 19.04 10.64
CA ALA A 21 -2.17 17.60 10.40
C ALA A 21 -3.17 16.88 11.31
N SER A 22 -3.54 17.47 12.45
CA SER A 22 -4.63 16.96 13.31
C SER A 22 -5.98 16.89 12.58
N VAL A 23 -6.23 17.81 11.64
CA VAL A 23 -7.44 17.79 10.81
C VAL A 23 -7.39 16.63 9.81
N LEU A 24 -6.24 16.41 9.17
CA LEU A 24 -6.03 15.26 8.29
C LEU A 24 -6.21 13.94 9.06
N LEU A 25 -5.68 13.84 10.27
CA LEU A 25 -5.89 12.67 11.13
C LEU A 25 -7.38 12.43 11.42
N GLY A 26 -8.15 13.49 11.68
CA GLY A 26 -9.61 13.40 11.82
C GLY A 26 -10.30 12.84 10.56
N ARG A 27 -9.90 13.33 9.36
CA ARG A 27 -10.40 12.81 8.08
C ARG A 27 -10.05 11.34 7.87
N ILE A 28 -8.82 10.95 8.22
CA ILE A 28 -8.35 9.55 8.14
C ILE A 28 -9.17 8.64 9.04
N LYS A 29 -9.46 9.05 10.29
CA LYS A 29 -10.28 8.28 11.23
C LYS A 29 -11.70 8.06 10.68
N ALA A 30 -12.34 9.13 10.20
CA ALA A 30 -13.66 9.05 9.57
C ALA A 30 -13.66 8.15 8.33
N GLU A 31 -12.64 8.23 7.49
CA GLU A 31 -12.53 7.39 6.30
C GLU A 31 -12.33 5.91 6.66
N ARG A 32 -11.50 5.64 7.67
CA ARG A 32 -11.31 4.28 8.21
C ARG A 32 -12.62 3.70 8.73
N GLU A 33 -13.40 4.47 9.47
CA GLU A 33 -14.71 4.03 9.97
C GLU A 33 -15.64 3.58 8.85
N LYS A 34 -15.67 4.31 7.72
CA LYS A 34 -16.43 3.90 6.53
C LYS A 34 -15.93 2.58 5.96
N PHE A 35 -14.60 2.41 5.84
CA PHE A 35 -14.03 1.15 5.34
C PHE A 35 -14.30 -0.03 6.27
N VAL A 36 -14.27 0.18 7.60
CA VAL A 36 -14.61 -0.85 8.58
C VAL A 36 -16.10 -1.21 8.50
N ALA A 37 -16.98 -0.20 8.41
CA ALA A 37 -18.42 -0.41 8.24
C ALA A 37 -18.75 -1.16 6.94
N ALA A 38 -17.97 -0.95 5.88
CA ALA A 38 -18.08 -1.67 4.61
C ALA A 38 -17.40 -3.06 4.61
N GLY A 39 -16.78 -3.49 5.72
CA GLY A 39 -16.05 -4.76 5.81
C GLY A 39 -14.74 -4.81 5.03
N LEU A 40 -14.28 -3.68 4.51
CA LEU A 40 -13.08 -3.55 3.67
C LEU A 40 -11.80 -3.35 4.50
N ALA A 41 -11.93 -2.92 5.76
CA ALA A 41 -10.84 -2.76 6.72
C ALA A 41 -11.12 -3.51 8.01
N LYS A 42 -10.08 -3.97 8.70
CA LYS A 42 -10.25 -4.54 10.05
C LYS A 42 -10.32 -3.42 11.07
N LYS A 43 -11.05 -3.66 12.18
CA LYS A 43 -11.00 -2.76 13.32
C LYS A 43 -9.56 -2.72 13.82
N GLN A 44 -9.07 -1.50 13.99
CA GLN A 44 -7.70 -1.27 14.42
C GLN A 44 -7.49 -1.80 15.85
N LYS A 45 -6.42 -2.58 16.04
CA LYS A 45 -5.98 -3.00 17.37
C LYS A 45 -5.40 -1.83 18.15
N ASP A 46 -5.36 -1.96 19.48
CA ASP A 46 -4.77 -0.96 20.35
C ASP A 46 -3.32 -0.66 19.94
N LEU A 47 -3.05 0.63 19.74
CA LEU A 47 -1.73 1.14 19.40
C LEU A 47 -1.06 1.73 20.63
N LEU A 48 0.27 1.69 20.63
CA LEU A 48 1.03 2.33 21.69
C LEU A 48 0.94 3.87 21.59
N PRO A 49 0.89 4.60 22.71
CA PRO A 49 1.00 6.06 22.69
C PRO A 49 2.34 6.48 22.09
N VAL A 50 2.37 7.59 21.34
CA VAL A 50 3.61 8.06 20.69
C VAL A 50 4.51 8.81 21.68
N ASN A 51 5.32 8.06 22.43
CA ASN A 51 6.26 8.58 23.44
C ASN A 51 7.73 8.54 22.98
N ASP A 52 7.97 7.96 21.80
CA ASP A 52 9.27 7.65 21.20
C ASP A 52 9.54 8.53 19.96
N ALA A 53 9.00 9.75 19.94
CA ALA A 53 9.19 10.69 18.85
C ALA A 53 10.69 10.97 18.63
N PRO A 54 11.26 10.62 17.46
CA PRO A 54 12.72 10.62 17.27
C PRO A 54 13.32 12.01 17.14
N HIS A 55 12.52 13.03 16.80
CA HIS A 55 12.98 14.41 16.61
C HIS A 55 11.81 15.40 16.63
N THR A 56 12.15 16.68 16.68
CA THR A 56 11.20 17.78 16.53
C THR A 56 10.72 17.90 15.08
N ILE A 57 9.40 18.01 14.92
CA ILE A 57 8.71 18.22 13.65
C ILE A 57 8.11 19.64 13.60
N PRO A 58 7.71 20.16 12.44
CA PRO A 58 7.02 21.44 12.33
C PRO A 58 5.73 21.47 13.18
N ARG A 59 5.34 22.66 13.65
CA ARG A 59 4.18 22.82 14.57
C ARG A 59 2.84 22.34 14.00
N ASN A 60 2.70 22.41 12.68
CA ASN A 60 1.51 21.98 11.93
C ASN A 60 1.52 20.47 11.60
N TRP A 61 2.60 19.74 11.94
CA TRP A 61 2.67 18.27 11.81
C TRP A 61 2.30 17.60 13.13
N VAL A 62 1.93 16.33 13.08
CA VAL A 62 1.63 15.55 14.28
C VAL A 62 2.29 14.17 14.19
N TRP A 63 2.83 13.71 15.33
CA TRP A 63 3.31 12.35 15.46
C TRP A 63 2.12 11.42 15.69
N VAL A 64 2.02 10.37 14.87
CA VAL A 64 1.01 9.31 14.98
C VAL A 64 1.69 7.96 14.94
N ARG A 65 0.99 6.89 15.31
CA ARG A 65 1.43 5.54 14.95
C ARG A 65 1.05 5.28 13.50
N LEU A 66 1.93 4.64 12.73
CA LEU A 66 1.68 4.34 11.32
C LEU A 66 0.34 3.61 11.13
N GLY A 67 0.01 2.70 12.05
CA GLY A 67 -1.27 1.99 12.04
C GLY A 67 -2.48 2.91 12.01
N GLU A 68 -2.43 4.12 12.60
CA GLU A 68 -3.55 5.10 12.57
C GLU A 68 -3.87 5.56 11.15
N VAL A 69 -2.89 5.50 10.25
CA VAL A 69 -2.97 6.10 8.92
C VAL A 69 -2.79 5.13 7.76
N GLN A 70 -2.73 3.83 8.05
CA GLN A 70 -2.69 2.78 7.04
C GLN A 70 -3.49 1.53 7.45
N ASP A 71 -3.72 0.62 6.50
CA ASP A 71 -4.22 -0.73 6.75
C ASP A 71 -3.42 -1.77 5.95
N PHE A 72 -3.41 -3.01 6.44
CA PHE A 72 -2.65 -4.11 5.86
C PHE A 72 -3.54 -5.18 5.24
N VAL A 73 -3.16 -5.60 4.03
CA VAL A 73 -3.66 -6.86 3.46
C VAL A 73 -2.55 -7.89 3.53
N ASN A 74 -2.80 -8.96 4.29
CA ASN A 74 -1.90 -10.10 4.39
C ASN A 74 -2.02 -10.96 3.14
N GLY A 75 -0.90 -11.39 2.58
CA GLY A 75 -0.89 -12.29 1.42
C GLY A 75 -1.42 -13.69 1.72
N PHE A 76 -1.80 -14.39 0.66
CA PHE A 76 -2.38 -15.73 0.69
C PHE A 76 -1.29 -16.80 0.54
N ALA A 77 -1.43 -17.92 1.26
CA ALA A 77 -0.50 -19.04 1.20
C ALA A 77 -0.77 -19.96 0.00
N PHE A 78 -0.27 -19.58 -1.18
CA PHE A 78 -0.37 -20.43 -2.37
C PHE A 78 0.50 -21.68 -2.23
N LYS A 79 -0.03 -22.84 -2.64
CA LYS A 79 0.73 -24.08 -2.67
C LYS A 79 1.63 -24.10 -3.89
N SER A 80 2.90 -24.42 -3.70
CA SER A 80 3.88 -24.44 -4.80
C SER A 80 3.54 -25.46 -5.89
N GLN A 81 2.80 -26.52 -5.57
CA GLN A 81 2.32 -27.50 -6.55
C GLN A 81 1.30 -26.93 -7.53
N GLU A 82 0.67 -25.82 -7.18
CA GLU A 82 -0.33 -25.13 -8.01
C GLU A 82 0.30 -24.01 -8.86
N TYR A 83 1.62 -23.84 -8.78
CA TYR A 83 2.31 -22.86 -9.60
C TYR A 83 2.33 -23.30 -11.06
N THR A 84 2.08 -22.34 -11.92
CA THR A 84 2.06 -22.49 -13.38
C THR A 84 3.03 -21.50 -14.03
N ASP A 85 3.27 -21.69 -15.33
CA ASP A 85 4.08 -20.76 -16.15
C ASP A 85 3.23 -19.63 -16.76
N GLN A 86 1.90 -19.70 -16.64
CA GLN A 86 0.93 -18.74 -17.18
C GLN A 86 -0.28 -18.62 -16.23
N GLY A 87 -0.94 -17.47 -16.19
CA GLY A 87 -2.10 -17.24 -15.32
C GLY A 87 -2.06 -15.86 -14.67
N ILE A 88 -2.40 -15.78 -13.39
CA ILE A 88 -2.25 -14.56 -12.60
C ILE A 88 -0.94 -14.62 -11.81
N GLY A 89 -0.11 -13.60 -11.97
CA GLY A 89 1.18 -13.53 -11.28
C GLY A 89 1.01 -13.38 -9.77
N ILE A 90 1.88 -14.01 -8.99
CA ILE A 90 1.90 -13.92 -7.53
C ILE A 90 3.16 -13.19 -7.04
N VAL A 91 2.97 -12.10 -6.30
CA VAL A 91 4.07 -11.32 -5.71
C VAL A 91 4.62 -12.06 -4.50
N ARG A 92 5.86 -12.53 -4.57
CA ARG A 92 6.58 -13.19 -3.47
C ARG A 92 7.65 -12.27 -2.92
N ILE A 93 8.19 -12.62 -1.75
CA ILE A 93 9.20 -11.79 -1.06
C ILE A 93 10.45 -11.50 -1.90
N GLY A 94 10.85 -12.43 -2.78
CA GLY A 94 12.01 -12.30 -3.67
C GLY A 94 11.75 -11.43 -4.91
N ASP A 95 10.48 -11.22 -5.24
CA ASP A 95 10.06 -10.43 -6.40
C ASP A 95 10.05 -8.92 -6.06
N ILE A 96 10.35 -8.52 -4.82
CA ILE A 96 10.45 -7.11 -4.43
C ILE A 96 11.91 -6.66 -4.52
N GLN A 97 12.24 -5.84 -5.51
CA GLN A 97 13.60 -5.38 -5.78
C GLN A 97 13.61 -3.91 -6.18
N ASN A 98 14.66 -3.18 -5.81
CA ASN A 98 14.89 -1.79 -6.24
C ASN A 98 13.73 -0.79 -6.04
N GLY A 99 12.77 -1.07 -5.16
CA GLY A 99 11.59 -0.22 -4.96
C GLY A 99 10.39 -0.56 -5.84
N GLU A 100 10.42 -1.70 -6.52
CA GLU A 100 9.37 -2.16 -7.43
C GLU A 100 9.17 -3.68 -7.36
N ILE A 101 8.16 -4.17 -8.07
CA ILE A 101 7.90 -5.59 -8.27
C ILE A 101 8.65 -6.03 -9.53
N ASP A 102 9.68 -6.85 -9.35
CA ASP A 102 10.42 -7.53 -10.41
C ASP A 102 9.63 -8.75 -10.90
N THR A 103 9.36 -8.80 -12.20
CA THR A 103 8.56 -9.85 -12.84
C THR A 103 9.40 -10.92 -13.53
N SER A 104 10.73 -10.76 -13.57
CA SER A 104 11.64 -11.64 -14.33
C SER A 104 11.55 -13.12 -13.92
N GLY A 105 11.31 -13.38 -12.62
CA GLY A 105 11.15 -14.72 -12.06
C GLY A 105 9.75 -15.03 -11.54
N MET A 106 8.75 -14.24 -11.97
CA MET A 106 7.37 -14.30 -11.46
C MET A 106 6.79 -15.71 -11.62
N LYS A 107 6.06 -16.16 -10.58
CA LYS A 107 5.26 -17.39 -10.64
C LYS A 107 3.80 -17.05 -10.82
N TYR A 108 3.06 -17.97 -11.42
CA TYR A 108 1.66 -17.79 -11.74
C TYR A 108 0.81 -18.84 -11.04
N VAL A 109 -0.47 -18.56 -10.91
CA VAL A 109 -1.51 -19.50 -10.49
C VAL A 109 -2.70 -19.42 -11.45
N PRO A 110 -3.57 -20.45 -11.50
CA PRO A 110 -4.78 -20.42 -12.32
C PRO A 110 -5.67 -19.20 -12.07
N LYS A 111 -6.39 -18.74 -13.10
CA LYS A 111 -7.22 -17.53 -13.02
C LYS A 111 -8.41 -17.67 -12.06
N ASP A 112 -8.86 -18.89 -11.80
CA ASP A 112 -9.98 -19.20 -10.90
C ASP A 112 -9.74 -18.70 -9.46
N TYR A 113 -8.48 -18.45 -9.09
CA TYR A 113 -8.13 -17.79 -7.83
C TYR A 113 -8.72 -16.38 -7.69
N LEU A 114 -9.02 -15.67 -8.78
CA LEU A 114 -9.60 -14.33 -8.73
C LEU A 114 -11.02 -14.29 -8.18
N ASP A 115 -11.76 -15.37 -8.37
CA ASP A 115 -13.14 -15.52 -7.90
C ASP A 115 -13.18 -16.11 -6.49
N ALA A 116 -12.21 -16.96 -6.16
CA ALA A 116 -12.11 -17.63 -4.85
C ALA A 116 -11.51 -16.74 -3.74
N LEU A 117 -10.71 -15.74 -4.09
CA LEU A 117 -9.96 -14.93 -3.13
C LEU A 117 -10.55 -13.53 -2.94
N ASP A 118 -10.31 -12.98 -1.74
CA ASP A 118 -10.65 -11.60 -1.41
C ASP A 118 -10.01 -10.62 -2.41
N VAL A 119 -10.82 -9.75 -3.01
CA VAL A 119 -10.40 -8.72 -3.97
C VAL A 119 -9.25 -7.84 -3.44
N ARG A 120 -9.13 -7.69 -2.12
CA ARG A 120 -8.05 -6.93 -1.48
C ARG A 120 -6.67 -7.53 -1.69
N LEU A 121 -6.57 -8.84 -1.97
CA LEU A 121 -5.29 -9.51 -2.28
C LEU A 121 -4.70 -9.11 -3.63
N ARG A 122 -5.49 -8.44 -4.49
CA ARG A 122 -5.04 -7.95 -5.79
C ARG A 122 -4.09 -6.76 -5.59
N VAL A 123 -2.92 -6.80 -6.21
CA VAL A 123 -1.93 -5.73 -6.26
C VAL A 123 -2.02 -5.09 -7.63
N VAL A 124 -2.52 -3.86 -7.69
CA VAL A 124 -2.69 -3.11 -8.93
C VAL A 124 -1.66 -1.99 -9.03
N LYS A 125 -1.55 -1.36 -10.19
CA LYS A 125 -0.64 -0.24 -10.42
C LYS A 125 -0.74 0.83 -9.32
N GLY A 126 0.41 1.18 -8.75
CA GLY A 126 0.55 2.14 -7.66
C GLY A 126 0.42 1.57 -6.25
N ASP A 127 0.00 0.31 -6.09
CA ASP A 127 -0.04 -0.33 -4.77
C ASP A 127 1.38 -0.54 -4.22
N LEU A 128 1.54 -0.31 -2.91
CA LEU A 128 2.78 -0.50 -2.17
C LEU A 128 2.76 -1.83 -1.41
N VAL A 129 3.82 -2.63 -1.56
CA VAL A 129 4.00 -3.90 -0.86
C VAL A 129 5.27 -3.92 -0.02
N ILE A 130 5.28 -4.75 1.02
CA ILE A 130 6.43 -4.98 1.90
C ILE A 130 6.68 -6.48 2.10
N ALA A 131 7.96 -6.89 2.05
CA ALA A 131 8.39 -8.24 2.43
C ALA A 131 8.60 -8.35 3.95
N MET A 132 8.00 -9.36 4.57
CA MET A 132 7.95 -9.48 6.03
C MET A 132 8.99 -10.43 6.64
N SER A 133 9.75 -11.15 5.82
CA SER A 133 10.68 -12.19 6.30
C SER A 133 11.86 -12.48 5.40
N GLY A 134 12.84 -13.21 5.96
CA GLY A 134 14.03 -13.70 5.27
C GLY A 134 15.06 -12.62 4.99
N ALA A 135 15.98 -12.87 4.05
CA ALA A 135 16.96 -11.88 3.59
C ALA A 135 16.31 -10.65 2.90
N THR A 136 15.01 -10.73 2.66
CA THR A 136 14.18 -9.69 2.02
C THR A 136 13.37 -8.87 3.03
N THR A 137 13.44 -9.16 4.34
CA THR A 137 12.68 -8.43 5.35
C THR A 137 12.84 -6.92 5.19
N GLY A 138 11.71 -6.21 5.11
CA GLY A 138 11.68 -4.76 5.05
C GLY A 138 11.87 -4.16 3.66
N LYS A 139 12.06 -4.97 2.62
CA LYS A 139 12.04 -4.48 1.23
C LYS A 139 10.64 -3.98 0.89
N LEU A 140 10.58 -2.75 0.38
CA LEU A 140 9.37 -2.09 -0.10
C LEU A 140 9.40 -2.04 -1.62
N GLY A 141 8.25 -2.17 -2.26
CA GLY A 141 8.13 -2.01 -3.71
C GLY A 141 6.75 -1.57 -4.17
N PHE A 142 6.70 -0.78 -5.23
CA PHE A 142 5.46 -0.42 -5.92
C PHE A 142 5.19 -1.34 -7.10
N ASN A 143 3.92 -1.64 -7.35
CA ASN A 143 3.55 -2.13 -8.67
C ASN A 143 3.57 -0.96 -9.67
N GLN A 144 4.50 -1.00 -10.64
CA GLN A 144 4.58 0.01 -11.70
C GLN A 144 3.95 -0.44 -13.03
N SER A 145 3.66 -1.73 -13.17
CA SER A 145 3.05 -2.28 -14.38
C SER A 145 1.55 -1.99 -14.41
N ASP A 146 0.95 -2.08 -15.59
CA ASP A 146 -0.51 -2.05 -15.76
C ASP A 146 -1.16 -3.42 -15.47
N GLU A 147 -0.34 -4.44 -15.16
CA GLU A 147 -0.80 -5.77 -14.79
C GLU A 147 -1.22 -5.85 -13.32
N MET A 148 -2.12 -6.79 -13.04
CA MET A 148 -2.57 -7.10 -11.69
C MET A 148 -1.96 -8.42 -11.22
N TYR A 149 -1.51 -8.43 -9.97
CA TYR A 149 -0.93 -9.60 -9.31
C TYR A 149 -1.70 -9.97 -8.04
N LEU A 150 -1.44 -11.15 -7.50
CA LEU A 150 -1.95 -11.57 -6.19
C LEU A 150 -0.83 -11.58 -5.14
N LEU A 151 -1.14 -11.20 -3.90
CA LEU A 151 -0.19 -11.23 -2.78
C LEU A 151 0.06 -12.66 -2.30
N ASN A 152 1.30 -13.13 -2.34
CA ASN A 152 1.70 -14.37 -1.67
C ASN A 152 1.98 -14.13 -0.18
N GLN A 153 1.97 -15.21 0.60
CA GLN A 153 2.32 -15.19 2.03
C GLN A 153 3.65 -14.49 2.30
N ARG A 154 3.73 -13.81 3.45
CA ARG A 154 4.87 -12.98 3.87
C ARG A 154 5.15 -11.75 2.99
N VAL A 155 4.28 -11.44 2.04
CA VAL A 155 4.16 -10.12 1.43
C VAL A 155 2.88 -9.48 1.94
N GLU A 156 2.98 -8.25 2.43
CA GLU A 156 1.82 -7.47 2.86
C GLU A 156 1.66 -6.27 1.92
N LYS A 157 0.41 -5.95 1.55
CA LYS A 157 0.09 -4.69 0.89
C LYS A 157 -0.26 -3.63 1.93
N ILE A 158 0.37 -2.47 1.81
CA ILE A 158 0.14 -1.29 2.64
C ILE A 158 -0.88 -0.39 1.93
N ILE A 159 -2.04 -0.21 2.55
CA ILE A 159 -3.09 0.70 2.09
C ILE A 159 -2.98 1.98 2.90
N LEU A 160 -2.50 3.04 2.28
CA LEU A 160 -2.35 4.35 2.92
C LEU A 160 -3.65 5.15 2.84
N LEU A 161 -4.05 5.75 3.96
CA LEU A 161 -5.27 6.55 4.05
C LEU A 161 -4.92 8.04 3.94
N LEU A 162 -5.25 8.66 2.80
CA LEU A 162 -5.06 10.10 2.54
C LEU A 162 -3.60 10.59 2.71
N ILE A 163 -2.63 9.68 2.57
CA ILE A 163 -1.20 9.98 2.65
C ILE A 163 -0.55 9.73 1.29
N ASP A 164 0.42 10.58 0.96
CA ASP A 164 1.28 10.43 -0.20
C ASP A 164 2.12 9.13 -0.11
N PRO A 165 1.93 8.16 -1.03
CA PRO A 165 2.61 6.87 -0.94
C PRO A 165 4.12 6.94 -1.00
N GLN A 166 4.66 7.89 -1.76
CA GLN A 166 6.08 8.11 -1.91
C GLN A 166 6.68 8.60 -0.58
N PHE A 167 6.07 9.59 0.06
CA PHE A 167 6.47 10.04 1.39
C PHE A 167 6.48 8.89 2.42
N ALA A 168 5.41 8.10 2.47
CA ALA A 168 5.33 6.96 3.37
C ALA A 168 6.41 5.91 3.07
N CYS A 169 6.63 5.56 1.81
CA CYS A 169 7.66 4.62 1.39
C CYS A 169 9.07 5.10 1.79
N TYR A 170 9.39 6.37 1.56
CA TYR A 170 10.67 6.95 1.96
C TYR A 170 10.87 6.89 3.48
N TYR A 171 9.86 7.26 4.24
CA TYR A 171 9.92 7.21 5.70
C TYR A 171 10.13 5.78 6.20
N LEU A 172 9.31 4.84 5.75
CA LEU A 172 9.40 3.44 6.16
C LEU A 172 10.73 2.81 5.79
N LYS A 173 11.26 3.08 4.59
CA LYS A 173 12.57 2.60 4.17
C LYS A 173 13.68 3.03 5.14
N THR A 174 13.63 4.28 5.62
CA THR A 174 14.62 4.75 6.61
C THR A 174 14.47 4.04 7.96
N LYS A 175 13.25 3.96 8.50
CA LYS A 175 12.99 3.35 9.81
C LYS A 175 13.26 1.85 9.86
N ILE A 176 12.89 1.14 8.80
CA ILE A 176 13.16 -0.28 8.65
C ILE A 176 14.67 -0.53 8.59
N GLN A 177 15.42 0.26 7.83
CA GLN A 177 16.88 0.14 7.79
C GLN A 177 17.54 0.41 9.15
N GLU A 178 17.06 1.42 9.90
CA GLU A 178 17.51 1.69 11.26
C GLU A 178 17.24 0.49 12.19
N ASN A 179 16.02 -0.06 12.18
CA ASN A 179 15.64 -1.23 12.99
C ASN A 179 16.46 -2.48 12.65
N LEU A 180 16.72 -2.73 11.37
CA LEU A 180 17.53 -3.86 10.92
C LEU A 180 19.00 -3.72 11.32
N ARG A 181 19.55 -2.49 11.32
CA ARG A 181 20.93 -2.22 11.78
C ARG A 181 21.10 -2.49 13.27
N ILE A 182 20.13 -2.09 14.09
CA ILE A 182 20.15 -2.36 15.53
C ILE A 182 20.08 -3.88 15.79
N SER A 183 19.39 -4.61 14.90
CA SER A 183 19.19 -6.05 15.00
C SER A 183 20.32 -6.88 14.37
N ALA A 184 21.32 -6.28 13.73
CA ALA A 184 22.38 -6.96 12.96
C ALA A 184 23.35 -7.84 13.79
N GLY A 185 23.17 -7.91 15.12
CA GLY A 185 23.85 -8.86 16.01
C GLY A 185 23.05 -10.14 16.31
N SER A 186 21.80 -10.26 15.86
CA SER A 186 20.96 -11.46 16.00
C SER A 186 20.31 -11.82 14.66
N ALA A 187 19.78 -13.04 14.54
CA ALA A 187 19.15 -13.53 13.31
C ALA A 187 18.15 -12.49 12.75
N ILE A 188 18.22 -12.20 11.43
CA ILE A 188 17.40 -11.17 10.76
C ILE A 188 15.94 -11.30 11.24
N PRO A 189 15.43 -10.38 12.07
CA PRO A 189 14.14 -10.55 12.69
C PRO A 189 13.06 -10.49 11.61
N ASN A 190 12.09 -11.40 11.67
CA ASN A 190 10.86 -11.24 10.90
C ASN A 190 10.17 -9.95 11.37
N LEU A 191 9.66 -9.14 10.43
CA LEU A 191 8.78 -8.02 10.78
C LEU A 191 7.37 -8.56 11.02
N SER A 192 6.76 -8.15 12.13
CA SER A 192 5.33 -8.36 12.37
C SER A 192 4.52 -7.13 11.98
N THR A 193 3.26 -7.35 11.61
CA THR A 193 2.29 -6.27 11.37
C THR A 193 2.18 -5.33 12.57
N GLU A 194 2.31 -5.85 13.80
CA GLU A 194 2.28 -5.06 15.04
C GLU A 194 3.47 -4.13 15.17
N GLN A 195 4.68 -4.61 14.86
CA GLN A 195 5.89 -3.78 14.88
C GLN A 195 5.75 -2.62 13.88
N ILE A 196 5.23 -2.88 12.68
CA ILE A 196 5.06 -1.85 11.66
C ILE A 196 3.97 -0.85 12.06
N ASN A 197 2.84 -1.34 12.58
CA ASN A 197 1.75 -0.49 13.06
C ASN A 197 2.20 0.50 14.14
N ASN A 198 3.12 0.07 15.00
CA ASN A 198 3.63 0.89 16.09
C ASN A 198 4.83 1.76 15.68
N ILE A 199 5.24 1.83 14.40
CA ILE A 199 6.25 2.81 13.98
C ILE A 199 5.70 4.23 14.18
N ALA A 200 6.43 5.08 14.90
CA ALA A 200 6.12 6.50 14.98
C ALA A 200 6.25 7.12 13.59
N PHE A 201 5.21 7.81 13.11
CA PHE A 201 5.12 8.38 11.77
C PHE A 201 4.80 9.87 11.86
N PRO A 202 5.58 10.75 11.20
CA PRO A 202 5.33 12.17 11.22
C PRO A 202 4.29 12.49 10.14
N LEU A 203 3.04 12.67 10.55
CA LEU A 203 1.95 12.99 9.64
C LEU A 203 2.06 14.46 9.22
N PRO A 204 2.28 14.75 7.92
CA PRO A 204 2.27 16.12 7.42
C PRO A 204 0.84 16.69 7.39
N PRO A 205 0.69 18.02 7.35
CA PRO A 205 -0.57 18.66 7.06
C PRO A 205 -1.09 18.22 5.69
N PRO A 206 -2.41 18.28 5.47
CA PRO A 206 -2.97 17.98 4.16
C PRO A 206 -2.35 18.92 3.13
N ARG A 207 -1.89 18.37 2.00
CA ARG A 207 -1.42 19.21 0.90
C ARG A 207 -2.57 20.13 0.51
N ARG A 208 -2.37 21.45 0.58
CA ARG A 208 -3.23 22.41 -0.12
C ARG A 208 -3.28 21.97 -1.58
N THR A 209 -4.41 21.44 -2.01
CA THR A 209 -4.66 21.16 -3.42
C THR A 209 -4.54 22.49 -4.15
N LYS A 210 -3.41 22.76 -4.80
CA LYS A 210 -3.45 23.58 -6.00
C LYS A 210 -4.44 22.87 -6.92
N ALA A 211 -5.49 23.58 -7.28
CA ALA A 211 -6.64 23.06 -8.01
C ALA A 211 -6.21 22.16 -9.19
N HIS A 212 -6.99 21.10 -9.42
CA HIS A 212 -7.00 20.23 -10.60
C HIS A 212 -5.85 19.20 -10.74
N ARG A 213 -6.13 17.99 -10.26
CA ARG A 213 -6.03 16.81 -11.13
C ARG A 213 -7.11 15.81 -10.75
N HIS A 214 -8.30 16.00 -11.30
CA HIS A 214 -9.26 14.92 -11.47
C HIS A 214 -8.54 13.81 -12.26
N GLN A 215 -8.23 12.70 -11.60
CA GLN A 215 -8.29 11.40 -12.23
C GLN A 215 -9.36 10.63 -11.50
N SER A 216 -10.60 10.87 -11.95
CA SER A 216 -11.70 9.94 -11.82
C SER A 216 -11.19 8.53 -12.13
N ARG A 217 -11.22 7.66 -11.12
CA ARG A 217 -11.11 6.22 -11.34
C ARG A 217 -12.21 5.83 -12.33
N PRO A 218 -11.91 5.22 -13.49
CA PRO A 218 -12.96 4.61 -14.28
C PRO A 218 -13.47 3.39 -13.50
N THR A 219 -14.74 3.43 -13.11
CA THR A 219 -15.51 2.22 -12.80
C THR A 219 -15.61 1.43 -14.09
N HIS A 220 -14.66 0.52 -14.34
CA HIS A 220 -14.78 -0.42 -15.43
C HIS A 220 -15.64 -1.60 -14.95
N ASP A 221 -16.93 -1.52 -15.25
CA ASP A 221 -17.84 -2.66 -15.20
C ASP A 221 -17.75 -3.37 -16.57
N PRO A 222 -17.32 -4.64 -16.66
CA PRO A 222 -17.29 -5.36 -17.91
C PRO A 222 -18.62 -6.10 -18.14
N MET A 223 -19.06 -6.11 -19.40
CA MET A 223 -20.12 -6.95 -19.97
C MET A 223 -21.56 -6.41 -19.92
N ARG A 224 -21.97 -5.80 -21.04
CA ARG A 224 -23.24 -6.16 -21.69
C ARG A 224 -22.93 -6.73 -23.08
N PRO A 225 -23.49 -7.90 -23.45
CA PRO A 225 -23.36 -8.41 -24.81
C PRO A 225 -24.25 -7.60 -25.75
N THR A 226 -23.66 -7.10 -26.84
CA THR A 226 -24.36 -6.45 -27.95
C THR A 226 -25.29 -7.48 -28.60
N ARG A 227 -26.61 -7.26 -28.53
CA ARG A 227 -27.58 -8.03 -29.32
C ARG A 227 -27.34 -7.72 -30.79
N SER A 228 -26.95 -8.75 -31.54
CA SER A 228 -27.03 -8.80 -33.00
C SER A 228 -28.49 -8.58 -33.43
N GLN A 229 -28.75 -7.50 -34.16
CA GLN A 229 -29.95 -7.39 -34.99
C GLN A 229 -29.59 -7.84 -36.39
N ALA A 230 -30.05 -9.03 -36.76
CA ALA A 230 -30.17 -9.45 -38.13
C ALA A 230 -31.23 -8.58 -38.83
N GLN A 231 -30.86 -7.92 -39.92
CA GLN A 231 -31.83 -7.41 -40.89
C GLN A 231 -32.28 -8.58 -41.78
N PRO A 232 -33.56 -8.67 -42.18
CA PRO A 232 -34.00 -9.65 -43.16
C PRO A 232 -33.68 -9.18 -44.59
N ASP A 233 -33.22 -10.13 -45.41
CA ASP A 233 -33.12 -10.03 -46.87
C ASP A 233 -34.46 -9.62 -47.50
N PRO A 234 -34.47 -8.72 -48.51
CA PRO A 234 -35.56 -8.64 -49.47
C PRO A 234 -35.27 -9.56 -50.66
N THR A 235 -36.11 -10.58 -50.76
CA THR A 235 -36.24 -11.51 -51.88
C THR A 235 -36.63 -10.78 -53.18
N THR A 236 -35.93 -11.13 -54.25
CA THR A 236 -36.42 -11.31 -55.64
C THR A 236 -37.10 -10.14 -56.36
N GLN A 237 -36.39 -9.60 -57.35
CA GLN A 237 -36.80 -9.65 -58.77
C GLN A 237 -35.59 -9.97 -59.63
#